data_AF-A0A4Y8AFY0-F1
#
_entry.id   AF-A0A4Y8AFY0-F1
#
_cell.length_a   1.000
_cell.length_b   1.000
_cell.length_c   1.000
_cell.angle_alpha   90.00
_cell.angle_beta   90.00
_cell.angle_gamma   90.00
#
_symmetry.space_group_name_H-M   'P 1'
#
loop_
_entity.id
_entity.type
_entity.pdbx_description
1 polymer ?
#
loop_
_entity_poly.entity_id
_entity_poly.type
_entity_poly.pdbx_seq_one_letter_code
_entity_poly.pdbx_strand_id
1 'polypeptide(L)'
;MHTYLSRLAIVIIAALGLSSCNRSAKTDTKATDTIAKLPAAKPAAVDSGKLVGAWHDEAIKTDKGEEIAYEVISSGHKVYIQAITFTGKNLILNDTPPITPAASEIRKDGDGYVSVERPDESYKIDKEGHLLLYDKGILVARCKRIL
;
A
#
# COMPACT_ATOMS: atom_id res chain seq x y z
N MET A 1 47.60 14.71 26.02
CA MET A 1 48.91 14.25 25.52
C MET A 1 48.64 13.13 24.53
N HIS A 2 49.19 13.24 23.32
CA HIS A 2 49.10 12.33 22.15
C HIS A 2 47.82 12.35 21.28
N THR A 3 47.80 13.36 20.41
CA THR A 3 47.42 13.31 19.00
C THR A 3 47.92 12.06 18.27
N TYR A 4 47.10 11.48 17.38
CA TYR A 4 47.60 10.91 16.13
C TYR A 4 46.68 11.29 14.97
N LEU A 5 47.21 12.16 14.11
CA LEU A 5 46.84 12.29 12.72
C LEU A 5 47.15 10.96 12.01
N SER A 6 46.32 10.56 11.04
CA SER A 6 46.87 10.09 9.77
C SER A 6 45.87 10.32 8.65
N ARG A 7 46.23 11.28 7.79
CA ARG A 7 45.60 11.56 6.52
C ARG A 7 46.03 10.45 5.55
N LEU A 8 45.08 9.76 4.93
CA LEU A 8 45.32 9.12 3.64
C LEU A 8 44.50 9.87 2.60
N ALA A 9 45.21 10.64 1.78
CA ALA A 9 44.74 11.13 0.50
C ALA A 9 45.31 10.23 -0.59
N ILE A 10 44.54 10.01 -1.67
CA ILE A 10 44.91 9.74 -3.09
C ILE A 10 43.57 9.29 -3.75
N VAL A 11 42.86 10.09 -4.57
CA VAL A 11 43.13 10.74 -5.89
C VAL A 11 42.52 9.92 -7.06
N ILE A 12 41.45 10.51 -7.61
CA ILE A 12 41.04 10.69 -9.03
C ILE A 12 40.77 9.46 -9.92
N ILE A 13 39.63 9.53 -10.65
CA ILE A 13 39.37 9.23 -12.09
C ILE A 13 37.83 9.15 -12.24
N ALA A 14 37.13 9.63 -13.25
CA ALA A 14 37.30 10.61 -14.32
C ALA A 14 35.87 10.87 -14.86
N ALA A 15 35.69 12.04 -15.46
CA ALA A 15 34.46 12.54 -16.03
C ALA A 15 33.90 11.68 -17.17
N LEU A 16 32.57 11.53 -17.25
CA LEU A 16 31.85 11.32 -18.51
C LEU A 16 30.44 11.92 -18.44
N GLY A 17 30.16 12.85 -19.38
CA GLY A 17 28.88 12.89 -20.07
C GLY A 17 27.81 13.83 -19.53
N LEU A 18 27.78 15.04 -20.07
CA LEU A 18 26.56 15.85 -20.17
C LEU A 18 25.54 15.12 -21.05
N SER A 19 24.38 14.79 -20.52
CA SER A 19 23.16 14.58 -21.30
C SER A 19 22.08 15.52 -20.79
N SER A 20 22.28 16.81 -21.09
CA SER A 20 21.20 17.80 -21.18
C SER A 20 20.22 17.35 -22.29
N CYS A 21 19.22 16.55 -21.94
CA CYS A 21 18.03 16.41 -22.77
C CYS A 21 17.04 17.51 -22.39
N ASN A 22 17.13 18.61 -23.14
CA ASN A 22 16.09 19.61 -23.25
C ASN A 22 14.89 18.95 -23.97
N ARG A 23 13.79 18.71 -23.27
CA ARG A 23 12.50 18.39 -23.90
C ARG A 23 11.43 19.30 -23.33
N SER A 24 11.35 20.50 -23.92
CA SER A 24 10.10 21.24 -23.99
C SER A 24 9.05 20.35 -24.68
N ALA A 25 8.09 19.86 -23.90
CA ALA A 25 6.79 19.46 -24.40
C ALA A 25 5.76 19.92 -23.36
N LYS A 26 5.14 21.06 -23.64
CA LYS A 26 3.86 21.43 -23.03
C LYS A 26 2.84 20.40 -23.46
N THR A 27 2.29 19.68 -22.50
CA THR A 27 0.92 19.17 -22.60
C THR A 27 0.32 19.18 -21.20
N ASP A 28 -0.55 20.18 -20.97
CA ASP A 28 -1.60 20.11 -19.95
C ASP A 28 -2.45 18.88 -20.24
N THR A 29 -2.18 17.78 -19.54
CA THR A 29 -3.07 16.62 -19.52
C THR A 29 -3.74 16.63 -18.16
N LYS A 30 -5.03 17.01 -18.15
CA LYS A 30 -5.94 16.82 -17.01
C LYS A 30 -5.72 15.42 -16.44
N ALA A 31 -5.53 15.31 -15.13
CA ALA A 31 -5.57 14.05 -14.42
C ALA A 31 -6.94 13.41 -14.65
N THR A 32 -6.98 12.41 -15.52
CA THR A 32 -8.12 11.50 -15.65
C THR A 32 -8.00 10.50 -14.51
N ASP A 33 -9.07 10.34 -13.73
CA ASP A 33 -9.18 9.36 -12.65
C ASP A 33 -8.67 8.00 -13.15
N THR A 34 -7.58 7.54 -12.55
CA THR A 34 -6.88 6.32 -12.99
C THR A 34 -7.46 5.15 -12.20
N ILE A 35 -8.11 4.23 -12.90
CA ILE A 35 -8.38 2.89 -12.38
C ILE A 35 -7.03 2.31 -11.95
N ALA A 36 -6.87 1.96 -10.66
CA ALA A 36 -5.64 1.40 -10.10
C ALA A 36 -5.12 0.26 -11.01
N LYS A 37 -4.08 0.56 -11.81
CA LYS A 37 -3.55 -0.37 -12.80
C LYS A 37 -2.38 -1.11 -12.19
N LEU A 38 -2.66 -2.28 -11.60
CA LEU A 38 -1.63 -3.27 -11.30
C LEU A 38 -0.88 -3.65 -12.59
N PRO A 39 0.45 -3.87 -12.54
CA PRO A 39 1.20 -4.36 -13.69
C PRO A 39 0.62 -5.72 -14.13
N ALA A 40 0.23 -5.80 -15.40
CA ALA A 40 -0.39 -6.97 -16.00
C ALA A 40 0.64 -8.11 -16.18
N ALA A 41 0.83 -8.92 -15.13
CA ALA A 41 1.21 -10.31 -15.30
C ALA A 41 -0.08 -11.13 -15.55
N LYS A 42 -0.02 -12.07 -16.50
CA LYS A 42 -1.11 -13.01 -16.86
C LYS A 42 -1.94 -13.40 -15.63
N PRO A 43 -3.29 -13.34 -15.68
CA PRO A 43 -4.09 -13.85 -14.58
C PRO A 43 -3.94 -15.37 -14.55
N ALA A 44 -3.16 -15.87 -13.60
CA ALA A 44 -3.58 -17.08 -12.90
C ALA A 44 -5.00 -16.79 -12.39
N ALA A 45 -5.90 -17.77 -12.40
CA ALA A 45 -7.23 -17.59 -11.83
C ALA A 45 -7.08 -17.14 -10.37
N VAL A 46 -7.16 -15.82 -10.15
CA VAL A 46 -7.19 -15.23 -8.83
C VAL A 46 -8.65 -15.29 -8.43
N ASP A 47 -8.94 -16.03 -7.36
CA ASP A 47 -10.27 -16.06 -6.78
C ASP A 47 -10.74 -14.61 -6.57
N SER A 48 -11.96 -14.31 -7.00
CA SER A 48 -12.61 -13.04 -6.70
C SER A 48 -13.55 -13.24 -5.53
N GLY A 49 -13.82 -12.17 -4.78
CA GLY A 49 -14.80 -12.20 -3.70
C GLY A 49 -15.75 -11.02 -3.78
N LYS A 50 -16.57 -10.85 -2.74
CA LYS A 50 -17.42 -9.69 -2.54
C LYS A 50 -16.69 -8.67 -1.67
N LEU A 51 -16.64 -7.42 -2.09
CA LEU A 51 -16.15 -6.33 -1.25
C LEU A 51 -17.07 -6.15 -0.03
N VAL A 52 -16.49 -6.19 1.16
CA VAL A 52 -17.19 -6.03 2.45
C VAL A 52 -16.99 -4.62 3.01
N GLY A 53 -15.82 -4.04 2.79
CA GLY A 53 -15.51 -2.68 3.23
C GLY A 53 -14.16 -2.23 2.69
N ALA A 54 -13.95 -0.92 2.73
CA ALA A 54 -12.70 -0.30 2.33
C ALA A 54 -12.33 0.86 3.25
N TRP A 55 -11.04 1.00 3.56
CA TRP A 55 -10.52 2.02 4.46
C TRP A 55 -9.27 2.70 3.90
N HIS A 56 -9.21 4.02 3.95
CA HIS A 56 -8.09 4.84 3.48
C HIS A 56 -7.07 5.05 4.61
N ASP A 57 -5.81 4.71 4.37
CA ASP A 57 -4.70 5.11 5.24
C ASP A 57 -4.17 6.49 4.83
N GLU A 58 -4.69 7.52 5.48
CA GLU A 58 -4.33 8.92 5.22
C GLU A 58 -2.88 9.25 5.66
N ALA A 59 -2.22 8.36 6.41
CA ALA A 59 -0.86 8.59 6.92
C ALA A 59 0.23 8.19 5.92
N ILE A 60 -0.07 7.29 4.97
CA ILE A 60 0.93 6.77 4.03
C ILE A 60 0.76 7.41 2.65
N LYS A 61 1.82 8.07 2.19
CA LYS A 61 1.98 8.52 0.81
C LYS A 61 3.30 8.03 0.27
N THR A 62 3.28 7.37 -0.89
CA THR A 62 4.53 6.94 -1.53
C THR A 62 5.26 8.15 -2.09
N ASP A 63 6.57 8.01 -2.36
CA ASP A 63 7.36 9.07 -3.02
C ASP A 63 6.80 9.49 -4.39
N LYS A 64 5.95 8.64 -4.99
CA LYS A 64 5.27 8.88 -6.26
C LYS A 64 3.90 9.56 -6.10
N GLY A 65 3.51 9.87 -4.86
CA GLY A 65 2.21 10.46 -4.55
C GLY A 65 1.04 9.48 -4.57
N GLU A 66 1.30 8.17 -4.47
CA GLU A 66 0.25 7.17 -4.32
C GLU A 66 -0.23 7.13 -2.87
N GLU A 67 -1.53 6.96 -2.69
CA GLU A 67 -2.19 6.76 -1.41
C GLU A 67 -2.52 5.26 -1.22
N ILE A 68 -2.70 4.82 0.03
CA ILE A 68 -2.97 3.40 0.36
C ILE A 68 -4.37 3.25 0.92
N ALA A 69 -5.13 2.28 0.41
CA ALA A 69 -6.36 1.82 1.04
C ALA A 69 -6.32 0.31 1.33
N TYR A 70 -7.11 -0.14 2.29
CA TYR A 70 -7.30 -1.54 2.62
C TYR A 70 -8.68 -1.99 2.19
N GLU A 71 -8.76 -3.07 1.40
CA GLU A 71 -9.99 -3.74 1.02
C GLU A 71 -10.18 -5.00 1.88
N VAL A 72 -11.39 -5.21 2.38
CA VAL A 72 -11.79 -6.47 3.00
C VAL A 72 -12.75 -7.21 2.07
N ILE A 73 -12.39 -8.45 1.74
CA ILE A 73 -13.02 -9.24 0.67
C ILE A 73 -13.52 -10.56 1.26
N SER A 74 -14.79 -10.89 1.06
CA SER A 74 -15.37 -12.18 1.43
C SER A 74 -15.39 -13.12 0.23
N SER A 75 -14.84 -14.33 0.34
CA SER A 75 -14.94 -15.36 -0.70
C SER A 75 -15.22 -16.73 -0.07
N GLY A 76 -16.38 -17.30 -0.39
CA GLY A 76 -16.88 -18.51 0.26
C GLY A 76 -16.95 -18.34 1.79
N HIS A 77 -16.21 -19.18 2.51
CA HIS A 77 -16.13 -19.17 3.98
C HIS A 77 -14.96 -18.36 4.52
N LYS A 78 -14.19 -17.70 3.66
CA LYS A 78 -12.96 -16.98 4.01
C LYS A 78 -13.14 -15.48 3.84
N VAL A 79 -12.37 -14.74 4.62
CA VAL A 79 -12.28 -13.28 4.54
C VAL A 79 -10.82 -12.92 4.35
N TYR A 80 -10.56 -11.96 3.47
CA TYR A 80 -9.23 -11.50 3.12
C TYR A 80 -9.13 -10.01 3.36
N ILE A 81 -7.95 -9.54 3.75
CA ILE A 81 -7.59 -8.12 3.75
C ILE A 81 -6.41 -7.91 2.81
N GLN A 82 -6.47 -6.88 1.97
CA GLN A 82 -5.36 -6.51 1.09
C GLN A 82 -5.18 -5.00 1.04
N ALA A 83 -3.93 -4.56 0.89
CA ALA A 83 -3.60 -3.17 0.60
C ALA A 83 -3.66 -2.92 -0.91
N ILE A 84 -4.24 -1.81 -1.31
CA ILE A 84 -4.27 -1.30 -2.68
C ILE A 84 -3.68 0.11 -2.71
N THR A 85 -3.04 0.46 -3.83
CA THR A 85 -2.56 1.83 -4.06
C THR A 85 -3.46 2.54 -5.06
N PHE A 86 -3.64 3.84 -4.88
CA PHE A 86 -4.37 4.67 -5.83
C PHE A 86 -3.73 6.05 -5.95
N THR A 87 -4.04 6.74 -7.05
CA THR A 87 -3.59 8.11 -7.29
C THR A 87 -4.79 9.02 -7.53
N GLY A 88 -4.65 10.28 -7.15
CA GLY A 88 -5.72 11.27 -7.28
C GLY A 88 -6.66 11.28 -6.08
N LYS A 89 -7.75 12.06 -6.18
CA LYS A 89 -8.67 12.29 -5.06
C LYS A 89 -9.81 11.28 -4.97
N ASN A 90 -10.02 10.48 -6.02
CA ASN A 90 -11.14 9.57 -6.14
C ASN A 90 -10.64 8.14 -6.23
N LEU A 91 -11.04 7.30 -5.27
CA LEU A 91 -10.85 5.86 -5.33
C LEU A 91 -12.11 5.21 -5.92
N ILE A 92 -11.97 4.44 -6.99
CA ILE A 92 -13.05 3.62 -7.55
C ILE A 92 -12.86 2.19 -7.03
N LEU A 93 -13.81 1.72 -6.24
CA LEU A 93 -13.81 0.37 -5.68
C LEU A 93 -14.59 -0.59 -6.58
N ASN A 94 -14.11 -1.82 -6.71
CA ASN A 94 -14.80 -2.89 -7.42
C ASN A 94 -15.62 -3.70 -6.42
N ASP A 95 -16.92 -3.92 -6.67
CA ASP A 95 -17.77 -4.74 -5.82
C ASP A 95 -17.32 -6.21 -5.76
N THR A 96 -16.62 -6.67 -6.80
CA THR A 96 -16.00 -7.99 -6.88
C THR A 96 -14.49 -7.90 -7.11
N PRO A 97 -13.72 -7.46 -6.10
CA PRO A 97 -12.29 -7.27 -6.25
C PRO A 97 -11.59 -8.63 -6.39
N PRO A 98 -10.52 -8.73 -7.19
CA PRO A 98 -9.68 -9.90 -7.21
C PRO A 98 -8.93 -10.02 -5.88
N ILE A 99 -8.81 -11.24 -5.35
CA ILE A 99 -7.98 -11.51 -4.18
C ILE A 99 -6.55 -11.64 -4.69
N THR A 100 -5.70 -10.68 -4.32
CA THR A 100 -4.31 -10.67 -4.76
C THR A 100 -3.46 -11.67 -3.96
N PRO A 101 -2.31 -12.11 -4.50
CA PRO A 101 -1.36 -12.93 -3.72
C PRO A 101 -0.81 -12.26 -2.46
N ALA A 102 -0.95 -10.93 -2.34
CA ALA A 102 -0.56 -10.16 -1.15
C ALA A 102 -1.68 -10.04 -0.11
N ALA A 103 -2.89 -10.54 -0.42
CA ALA A 103 -3.99 -10.57 0.53
C ALA A 103 -3.68 -11.55 1.67
N SER A 104 -3.97 -11.14 2.90
CA SER A 104 -3.88 -12.00 4.08
C SER A 104 -5.27 -12.53 4.42
N GLU A 105 -5.39 -13.84 4.64
CA GLU A 105 -6.63 -14.42 5.17
C GLU A 105 -6.78 -13.97 6.63
N ILE A 106 -7.98 -13.53 7.00
CA ILE A 106 -8.31 -13.12 8.36
C ILE A 106 -9.46 -13.94 8.91
N ARG A 107 -9.39 -14.25 10.20
CA ARG A 107 -10.46 -14.93 10.94
C ARG A 107 -10.91 -14.08 12.11
N LYS A 108 -12.17 -14.23 12.50
CA LYS A 108 -12.72 -13.57 13.68
C LYS A 108 -12.00 -14.06 14.95
N ASP A 109 -11.67 -13.13 15.83
CA ASP A 109 -11.06 -13.39 17.13
C ASP A 109 -11.61 -12.37 18.15
N GLY A 110 -12.49 -12.84 19.04
CA GLY A 110 -13.21 -11.97 19.97
C GLY A 110 -14.03 -10.88 19.27
N ASP A 111 -13.71 -9.62 19.57
CA ASP A 111 -14.32 -8.41 19.03
C ASP A 111 -13.67 -7.93 17.71
N GLY A 112 -12.61 -8.59 17.25
CA GLY A 112 -11.86 -8.22 16.06
C GLY A 112 -11.54 -9.40 15.15
N TYR A 113 -10.44 -9.25 14.43
CA TYR A 113 -9.93 -10.22 13.48
C TYR A 113 -8.42 -10.37 13.65
N VAL A 114 -7.90 -11.52 13.26
CA VAL A 114 -6.47 -11.84 13.28
C VAL A 114 -6.08 -12.46 11.93
N SER A 115 -4.88 -12.15 11.43
CA SER A 115 -4.35 -12.84 10.24
C SER A 115 -4.11 -14.32 10.56
N VAL A 116 -4.44 -15.18 9.60
CA VAL A 116 -4.19 -16.61 9.68
C VAL A 116 -2.69 -16.90 9.52
N GLU A 117 -2.02 -16.16 8.63
CA GLU A 117 -0.60 -16.33 8.31
C GLU A 117 0.32 -15.64 9.33
N ARG A 118 -0.13 -14.52 9.92
CA ARG A 118 0.63 -13.71 10.88
C ARG A 118 -0.22 -13.43 12.13
N PRO A 119 -0.27 -14.33 13.11
CA PRO A 119 -1.15 -14.18 14.27
C PRO A 119 -0.84 -13.00 15.19
N ASP A 120 0.31 -12.34 15.00
CA ASP A 120 0.68 -11.09 15.65
C ASP A 120 0.05 -9.85 14.98
N GLU A 121 -0.50 -10.00 13.77
CA GLU A 121 -1.28 -8.96 13.10
C GLU A 121 -2.77 -9.13 13.39
N SER A 122 -3.37 -8.08 13.95
CA SER A 122 -4.80 -8.05 14.26
C SER A 122 -5.47 -6.76 13.81
N TYR A 123 -6.78 -6.85 13.60
CA TYR A 123 -7.59 -5.81 13.00
C TYR A 123 -8.86 -5.61 13.83
N LYS A 124 -9.21 -4.35 14.08
CA LYS A 124 -10.46 -3.99 14.78
C LYS A 124 -11.18 -2.87 14.06
N ILE A 125 -12.50 -2.88 14.14
CA ILE A 125 -13.31 -1.73 13.73
C ILE A 125 -13.69 -0.96 15.00
N ASP A 126 -13.30 0.31 15.08
CA ASP A 126 -13.67 1.15 16.21
C ASP A 126 -15.13 1.63 16.13
N LYS A 127 -15.57 2.37 17.16
CA LYS A 127 -16.95 2.86 17.24
C LYS A 127 -17.31 3.87 16.15
N GLU A 128 -16.32 4.52 15.55
CA GLU A 128 -16.49 5.49 14.46
C GLU A 128 -16.43 4.78 13.09
N GLY A 129 -16.16 3.47 13.08
CA GLY A 129 -16.07 2.65 11.87
C GLY A 129 -14.67 2.64 11.25
N HIS A 130 -13.65 3.19 11.91
CA HIS A 130 -12.27 3.11 11.43
C HIS A 130 -11.71 1.72 11.58
N LEU A 131 -10.88 1.33 10.63
CA LEU A 131 -10.09 0.13 10.70
C LEU A 131 -8.80 0.43 11.45
N LEU A 132 -8.57 -0.29 12.55
CA LEU A 132 -7.38 -0.23 13.38
C LEU A 132 -6.50 -1.44 13.07
N LEU A 133 -5.25 -1.21 12.65
CA LEU A 133 -4.26 -2.25 12.39
C LEU A 133 -3.31 -2.32 13.57
N TYR A 134 -3.12 -3.52 14.11
CA TYR A 134 -2.18 -3.79 15.18
C TYR A 134 -1.12 -4.78 14.71
N ASP A 135 0.14 -4.50 15.00
CA ASP A 135 1.25 -5.45 14.89
C ASP A 135 1.80 -5.71 16.30
N LYS A 136 1.84 -6.97 16.72
CA LYS A 136 2.30 -7.41 18.05
C LYS A 136 1.60 -6.65 19.19
N GLY A 137 0.31 -6.34 19.00
CA GLY A 137 -0.52 -5.60 19.96
C GLY A 137 -0.32 -4.08 19.95
N ILE A 138 0.56 -3.54 19.12
CA ILE A 138 0.80 -2.10 18.97
C ILE A 138 -0.03 -1.57 17.81
N LEU A 139 -0.79 -0.50 18.02
CA LEU A 139 -1.53 0.18 16.95
C LEU A 139 -0.55 0.80 15.97
N VAL A 140 -0.53 0.31 14.72
CA VAL A 140 0.37 0.78 13.66
C VAL A 140 -0.33 1.67 12.63
N ALA A 141 -1.64 1.51 12.45
CA ALA A 141 -2.41 2.39 11.56
C ALA A 141 -3.87 2.53 12.03
N ARG A 142 -4.45 3.69 11.74
CA ARG A 142 -5.88 3.97 11.85
C ARG A 142 -6.37 4.46 10.50
N CYS A 143 -7.16 3.64 9.83
CA CYS A 143 -7.62 3.87 8.46
C CYS A 143 -9.07 4.36 8.45
N LYS A 144 -9.37 5.37 7.64
CA LYS A 144 -10.66 6.02 7.53
C LYS A 144 -11.62 5.24 6.64
N ARG A 145 -12.82 4.97 7.14
CA ARG A 145 -13.84 4.25 6.38
C ARG A 145 -14.21 5.00 5.10
N ILE A 146 -14.22 4.28 3.99
CA ILE A 146 -14.66 4.74 2.68
C ILE A 146 -16.04 4.17 2.35
N LEU A 147 -16.24 2.87 2.64
CA LEU A 147 -17.45 2.09 2.39
C LEU A 147 -17.91 1.36 3.66
#